data_AF-A0A8T3QUZ0-F1
#
_entry.id   AF-A0A8T3QUZ0-F1
#
_cell.length_a   1.000
_cell.length_b   1.000
_cell.length_c   1.000
_cell.angle_alpha   90.00
_cell.angle_beta   90.00
_cell.angle_gamma   90.00
#
_symmetry.space_group_name_H-M   'P 1'
#
loop_
_entity.id
_entity.type
_entity.pdbx_description
1 polymer ?
#
loop_
_entity_poly.entity_id
_entity_poly.type
_entity_poly.pdbx_seq_one_letter_code
_entity_poly.pdbx_strand_id
1 'polypeptide(L)'
;MPVDPLDKQLVEAVLSRPRRAKAEIEEAKLAGLRPSRKGAGAAVADDDDDDDDDDLDLRPGVSVRAAPGGDAEVNIEVVGEDGATDAAARLPADAPAKLDPKEVEEPTAEDLEAISADMIGIDDPVRMYLKEIGKVALLTAEEEVVLAKAIELGEQLVEAPWKGMLALHHWTLYDTERKTRTQKPQHRLPFGDEAHALVRSALGAGEAAELFVPSPDFHLVKAARDVQSDGTKDLLREGKKLVAAYNEKLNPVAFQPIVDWAFFAVHNGDLDSRDNIGLRAIWDWSREEVAYPALERYVL
;
A
#
# COMPACT_ATOMS: atom_id res chain seq x y z
N MET A 1 20.88 50.51 5.91
CA MET A 1 19.76 50.40 6.86
C MET A 1 20.36 50.33 8.27
N PRO A 2 20.12 51.31 9.15
CA PRO A 2 20.57 51.21 10.53
C PRO A 2 19.81 50.09 11.24
N VAL A 3 20.55 49.10 11.74
CA VAL A 3 20.02 47.93 12.46
C VAL A 3 19.32 48.39 13.75
N ASP A 4 18.11 47.87 13.98
CA ASP A 4 17.26 48.19 15.13
C ASP A 4 18.02 47.87 16.44
N PRO A 5 18.08 48.81 17.41
CA PRO A 5 18.71 48.56 18.71
C PRO A 5 18.10 47.37 19.47
N LEU A 6 16.85 47.00 19.20
CA LEU A 6 16.19 45.86 19.84
C LEU A 6 16.73 44.52 19.34
N ASP A 7 17.07 44.43 18.05
CA ASP A 7 17.66 43.22 17.46
C ASP A 7 19.06 42.96 18.01
N LYS A 8 19.83 44.02 18.30
CA LYS A 8 21.15 43.89 18.92
C LYS A 8 21.05 43.37 20.36
N GLN A 9 20.05 43.82 21.13
CA GLN A 9 19.83 43.33 22.49
C GLN A 9 19.37 41.87 22.54
N LEU A 10 18.55 41.44 21.57
CA LEU A 10 18.12 40.04 21.46
C LEU A 10 19.27 39.11 21.10
N VAL A 11 20.15 39.52 20.17
CA VAL A 11 21.34 38.75 19.82
C VAL A 11 22.32 38.67 20.99
N GLU A 12 22.53 39.76 21.72
CA GLU A 12 23.41 39.78 22.90
C GLU A 12 22.86 38.95 24.06
N ALA A 13 21.54 38.92 24.26
CA ALA A 13 20.86 38.06 25.24
C ALA A 13 20.95 36.56 24.90
N VAL A 14 20.91 36.20 23.61
CA VAL A 14 21.09 34.81 23.15
C VAL A 14 22.54 34.36 23.30
N LEU A 15 23.50 35.24 23.01
CA LEU A 15 24.94 34.93 23.08
C LEU A 15 25.49 34.89 24.52
N SER A 16 24.81 35.52 25.48
CA SER A 16 25.22 35.56 26.90
C SER A 16 24.60 34.46 27.76
N ARG A 17 23.72 33.62 27.20
CA ARG A 17 23.07 32.54 27.97
C ARG A 17 24.05 31.37 28.17
N PRO A 18 24.34 30.94 29.41
CA PRO A 18 25.23 29.81 29.65
C PRO A 18 24.61 28.53 29.09
N ARG A 19 25.39 27.78 28.30
CA ARG A 19 24.99 26.47 27.76
C ARG A 19 24.70 25.52 28.93
N ARG A 20 23.50 24.90 28.95
CA ARG A 20 23.16 23.83 29.90
C ARG A 20 24.26 22.77 29.90
N ALA A 21 24.77 22.45 31.09
CA ALA A 21 25.79 21.42 31.24
C ALA A 21 25.20 20.06 30.85
N LYS A 22 26.03 19.19 30.25
CA LYS A 22 25.64 17.83 29.81
C LYS A 22 24.94 17.02 30.91
N ALA A 23 25.27 17.27 32.18
CA ALA A 23 24.65 16.61 33.34
C ALA A 23 23.14 16.89 33.47
N GLU A 24 22.68 18.12 33.18
CA GLU A 24 21.25 18.48 33.28
C GLU A 24 20.41 17.87 32.13
N ILE A 25 21.04 17.61 30.99
CA ILE A 25 20.40 16.95 29.83
C ILE A 25 20.27 15.44 30.09
N GLU A 26 21.21 14.84 30.81
CA GLU A 26 21.22 13.43 31.16
C GLU A 26 20.23 13.13 32.31
N GLU A 27 20.14 14.02 33.31
CA GLU A 27 19.16 13.92 34.41
C GLU A 27 17.72 14.04 33.89
N ALA A 28 17.47 14.90 32.89
CA ALA A 28 16.17 15.02 32.24
C ALA A 28 15.79 13.80 31.38
N LYS A 29 16.78 13.06 30.83
CA LYS A 29 16.54 11.79 30.13
C LYS A 29 16.24 10.64 31.11
N LEU A 30 16.90 10.61 32.26
CA LEU A 30 16.74 9.56 33.25
C LEU A 30 15.40 9.65 34.01
N ALA A 31 14.83 10.85 34.14
CA ALA A 31 13.52 11.07 34.76
C ALA A 31 12.32 10.59 33.91
N GLY A 32 12.53 10.27 32.63
CA GLY A 32 11.49 9.79 31.71
C GLY A 32 11.23 8.28 31.73
N LEU A 33 12.08 7.49 32.39
CA LEU A 33 11.95 6.03 32.43
C LEU A 33 11.23 5.59 33.72
N ARG A 34 9.91 5.39 33.63
CA ARG A 34 9.15 4.69 34.67
C ARG A 34 9.34 3.17 34.52
N PRO A 35 9.67 2.43 35.59
CA PRO A 35 9.71 0.98 35.54
C PRO A 35 8.29 0.41 35.64
N SER A 36 7.86 -0.34 34.62
CA SER A 36 6.61 -1.12 34.68
C SER A 36 6.81 -2.36 35.57
N ARG A 37 5.96 -2.50 36.59
CA ARG A 37 5.95 -3.66 37.50
C ARG A 37 5.25 -4.85 36.87
N LYS A 38 5.83 -6.02 37.15
CA LYS A 38 5.39 -7.38 36.81
C LYS A 38 4.10 -7.83 37.52
N GLY A 39 3.35 -8.68 36.81
CA GLY A 39 2.42 -9.71 37.30
C GLY A 39 0.96 -9.41 36.91
N ALA A 40 0.14 -10.30 36.37
CA ALA A 40 0.19 -11.71 35.91
C ALA A 40 -1.14 -11.87 35.11
N GLY A 41 -1.40 -12.72 34.13
CA GLY A 41 -0.71 -13.78 33.39
C GLY A 41 -1.76 -14.39 32.45
N ALA A 42 -1.37 -14.87 31.27
CA ALA A 42 -2.09 -15.90 30.50
C ALA A 42 -1.15 -16.35 29.37
N ALA A 43 -0.86 -17.64 29.35
CA ALA A 43 -0.03 -18.31 28.36
C ALA A 43 -0.86 -18.68 27.13
N VAL A 44 -0.30 -18.48 25.94
CA VAL A 44 -0.66 -19.14 24.68
C VAL A 44 0.63 -19.02 23.84
N ALA A 45 1.50 -20.03 23.88
CA ALA A 45 1.53 -21.16 22.94
C ALA A 45 1.74 -20.65 21.51
N ASP A 46 3.01 -20.61 21.11
CA ASP A 46 3.44 -20.70 19.72
C ASP A 46 2.96 -22.07 19.20
N ASP A 47 2.03 -22.06 18.25
CA ASP A 47 1.78 -23.18 17.33
C ASP A 47 1.91 -22.60 15.93
N ASP A 48 3.06 -22.85 15.33
CA ASP A 48 3.25 -22.93 13.89
C ASP A 48 2.68 -24.29 13.40
N ASP A 49 2.30 -24.32 12.12
CA ASP A 49 1.86 -25.46 11.30
C ASP A 49 0.39 -25.90 11.41
N ASP A 50 -0.39 -25.57 10.37
CA ASP A 50 -1.19 -26.56 9.61
C ASP A 50 -1.41 -26.01 8.19
N ASP A 51 -0.63 -26.53 7.26
CA ASP A 51 -0.90 -26.57 5.83
C ASP A 51 -2.14 -27.44 5.60
N ASP A 52 -3.20 -26.89 5.00
CA ASP A 52 -4.22 -27.68 4.30
C ASP A 52 -4.28 -27.20 2.85
N ASP A 53 -3.77 -28.08 1.98
CA ASP A 53 -3.76 -27.99 0.53
C ASP A 53 -5.19 -28.01 -0.08
N ASP A 54 -5.31 -27.25 -1.17
CA ASP A 54 -6.02 -27.54 -2.42
C ASP A 54 -7.48 -28.07 -2.41
N ASP A 55 -8.38 -27.21 -2.90
CA ASP A 55 -9.44 -27.63 -3.83
C ASP A 55 -9.78 -26.48 -4.81
N LEU A 56 -8.88 -26.26 -5.79
CA LEU A 56 -9.19 -25.46 -6.98
C LEU A 56 -9.75 -26.35 -8.09
N ASP A 57 -11.08 -26.42 -8.15
CA ASP A 57 -11.84 -27.06 -9.23
C ASP A 57 -11.56 -26.38 -10.59
N LEU A 58 -10.63 -26.94 -11.37
CA LEU A 58 -10.42 -26.61 -12.78
C LEU A 58 -11.60 -27.12 -13.62
N ARG A 59 -12.54 -26.21 -13.95
CA ARG A 59 -13.59 -26.47 -14.94
C ARG A 59 -13.01 -26.51 -16.36
N PRO A 60 -13.22 -27.56 -17.16
CA PRO A 60 -12.79 -27.56 -18.55
C PRO A 60 -13.89 -26.97 -19.44
N GLY A 61 -13.55 -26.01 -20.31
CA GLY A 61 -14.49 -25.55 -21.33
C GLY A 61 -14.15 -24.25 -22.02
N VAL A 62 -13.03 -24.18 -22.75
CA VAL A 62 -12.82 -23.15 -23.79
C VAL A 62 -13.08 -23.79 -25.16
N SER A 63 -14.19 -23.41 -25.80
CA SER A 63 -14.47 -23.74 -27.19
C SER A 63 -13.90 -22.64 -28.10
N VAL A 64 -12.75 -22.89 -28.72
CA VAL A 64 -12.29 -22.12 -29.87
C VAL A 64 -12.58 -22.93 -31.12
N ARG A 65 -13.49 -22.41 -31.95
CA ARG A 65 -13.76 -22.92 -33.31
C ARG A 65 -12.56 -22.66 -34.21
N ALA A 66 -12.03 -23.70 -34.84
CA ALA A 66 -11.15 -23.60 -36.00
C ALA A 66 -11.69 -24.51 -37.13
N ALA A 67 -11.74 -23.96 -38.35
CA ALA A 67 -12.15 -24.63 -39.59
C ALA A 67 -10.96 -25.39 -40.23
N PRO A 68 -11.19 -26.30 -41.21
CA PRO A 68 -10.37 -27.49 -41.39
C PRO A 68 -9.32 -27.39 -42.52
N GLY A 69 -8.27 -28.20 -42.40
CA GLY A 69 -7.40 -28.62 -43.51
C GLY A 69 -5.97 -28.94 -43.06
N GLY A 70 -5.50 -30.18 -43.29
CA GLY A 70 -4.09 -30.55 -43.14
C GLY A 70 -3.84 -31.77 -42.25
N ASP A 71 -4.16 -32.93 -42.80
CA ASP A 71 -3.63 -34.27 -42.57
C ASP A 71 -2.14 -34.33 -42.14
N ALA A 72 -1.91 -34.77 -40.90
CA ALA A 72 -0.67 -35.38 -40.45
C ALA A 72 -0.98 -36.45 -39.38
N GLU A 73 -0.76 -37.71 -39.73
CA GLU A 73 -0.93 -38.88 -38.87
C GLU A 73 0.08 -38.83 -37.70
N VAL A 74 -0.41 -38.87 -36.46
CA VAL A 74 0.40 -39.21 -35.29
C VAL A 74 -0.16 -40.49 -34.68
N ASN A 75 0.57 -41.59 -34.87
CA ASN A 75 0.29 -42.89 -34.27
C ASN A 75 0.52 -42.81 -32.75
N ILE A 76 -0.56 -42.89 -31.97
CA ILE A 76 -0.48 -43.10 -30.53
C ILE A 76 -0.73 -44.58 -30.28
N GLU A 77 0.35 -45.29 -29.96
CA GLU A 77 0.31 -46.69 -29.54
C GLU A 77 -0.19 -46.75 -28.09
N VAL A 78 -1.40 -47.26 -27.91
CA VAL A 78 -2.01 -47.50 -26.59
C VAL A 78 -1.40 -48.79 -26.04
N VAL A 79 -0.42 -48.65 -25.14
CA VAL A 79 0.07 -49.77 -24.32
C VAL A 79 -0.91 -49.98 -23.19
N GLY A 80 -1.55 -51.15 -23.19
CA GLY A 80 -2.57 -51.55 -22.22
C GLY A 80 -2.02 -51.84 -20.83
N GLU A 81 -2.95 -51.82 -19.88
CA GLU A 81 -2.83 -52.24 -18.49
C GLU A 81 -2.20 -53.64 -18.32
N ASP A 82 -1.51 -53.78 -17.20
CA ASP A 82 -1.03 -55.02 -16.56
C ASP A 82 0.37 -55.53 -16.92
N GLY A 83 1.36 -55.08 -16.12
CA GLY A 83 2.71 -55.64 -16.09
C GLY A 83 3.50 -55.21 -14.87
N ALA A 84 3.28 -55.86 -13.73
CA ALA A 84 4.07 -55.66 -12.51
C ALA A 84 5.55 -56.03 -12.72
N THR A 85 6.47 -55.10 -12.47
CA THR A 85 7.84 -55.42 -12.03
C THR A 85 8.31 -54.44 -10.97
N ASP A 86 8.67 -55.02 -9.85
CA ASP A 86 9.31 -54.50 -8.65
C ASP A 86 10.56 -53.64 -8.97
N ALA A 87 10.54 -52.37 -8.55
CA ALA A 87 11.72 -51.52 -8.44
C ALA A 87 11.47 -50.39 -7.45
N ALA A 88 11.23 -50.74 -6.18
CA ALA A 88 11.31 -49.80 -5.06
C ALA A 88 12.77 -49.36 -4.84
N ALA A 89 13.29 -48.50 -5.71
CA ALA A 89 14.52 -47.75 -5.47
C ALA A 89 14.19 -46.56 -4.57
N ARG A 90 14.37 -46.77 -3.27
CA ARG A 90 14.28 -45.78 -2.20
C ARG A 90 15.17 -44.56 -2.54
N LEU A 91 14.56 -43.41 -2.79
CA LEU A 91 15.24 -42.12 -2.88
C LEU A 91 16.04 -41.88 -1.58
N PRO A 92 17.29 -41.38 -1.64
CA PRO A 92 18.06 -41.08 -0.43
C PRO A 92 17.36 -39.95 0.34
N ALA A 93 17.12 -40.21 1.63
CA ALA A 93 16.43 -39.32 2.57
C ALA A 93 17.38 -38.24 3.12
N ASP A 94 18.03 -37.49 2.23
CA ASP A 94 18.87 -36.35 2.62
C ASP A 94 18.49 -35.15 1.73
N ALA A 95 17.27 -34.67 1.94
CA ALA A 95 16.87 -33.35 1.48
C ALA A 95 17.45 -32.32 2.46
N PRO A 96 18.14 -31.26 1.99
CA PRO A 96 18.64 -30.24 2.91
C PRO A 96 17.47 -29.62 3.68
N ALA A 97 17.67 -29.45 4.99
CA ALA A 97 16.69 -28.89 5.91
C ALA A 97 16.11 -27.56 5.39
N LYS A 98 14.82 -27.33 5.65
CA LYS A 98 14.15 -26.03 5.45
C LYS A 98 15.04 -24.94 6.05
N LEU A 99 15.46 -23.97 5.23
CA LEU A 99 16.27 -22.84 5.67
C LEU A 99 15.36 -21.84 6.40
N ASP A 100 15.63 -21.61 7.68
CA ASP A 100 14.90 -20.65 8.50
C ASP A 100 15.15 -19.21 8.00
N PRO A 101 14.10 -18.41 7.69
CA PRO A 101 14.26 -17.06 7.14
C PRO A 101 14.96 -16.04 8.05
N LYS A 102 15.20 -16.39 9.33
CA LYS A 102 15.83 -15.53 10.34
C LYS A 102 17.36 -15.66 10.40
N GLU A 103 17.97 -16.62 9.72
CA GLU A 103 19.42 -16.84 9.71
C GLU A 103 20.13 -16.46 8.40
N VAL A 104 19.40 -15.93 7.41
CA VAL A 104 20.01 -15.42 6.18
C VAL A 104 20.55 -14.01 6.42
N GLU A 105 21.80 -13.93 6.85
CA GLU A 105 22.55 -12.66 6.95
C GLU A 105 22.70 -12.05 5.55
N GLU A 106 22.42 -10.75 5.41
CA GLU A 106 22.66 -10.03 4.14
C GLU A 106 24.14 -10.18 3.76
N PRO A 107 24.46 -10.71 2.55
CA PRO A 107 25.85 -10.96 2.19
C PRO A 107 26.63 -9.63 2.16
N THR A 108 27.77 -9.61 2.83
CA THR A 108 28.58 -8.39 2.92
C THR A 108 29.28 -8.11 1.58
N ALA A 109 29.71 -6.87 1.36
CA ALA A 109 30.45 -6.50 0.15
C ALA A 109 31.74 -7.30 -0.03
N GLU A 110 32.36 -7.73 1.08
CA GLU A 110 33.58 -8.54 1.11
C GLU A 110 33.29 -10.00 0.69
N ASP A 111 32.14 -10.55 1.07
CA ASP A 111 31.70 -11.88 0.63
C ASP A 111 31.40 -11.91 -0.87
N LEU A 112 30.79 -10.84 -1.38
CA LEU A 112 30.53 -10.67 -2.82
C LEU A 112 31.84 -10.48 -3.62
N GLU A 113 32.84 -9.79 -3.07
CA GLU A 113 34.16 -9.66 -3.69
C GLU A 113 34.95 -10.98 -3.65
N ALA A 114 34.87 -11.76 -2.57
CA ALA A 114 35.50 -13.07 -2.47
C ALA A 114 34.93 -14.07 -3.49
N ILE A 115 33.59 -14.08 -3.67
CA ILE A 115 32.93 -14.87 -4.74
C ILE A 115 33.38 -14.39 -6.12
N SER A 116 33.66 -13.10 -6.29
CA SER A 116 34.12 -12.54 -7.56
C SER A 116 35.57 -12.89 -7.91
N ALA A 117 36.43 -13.13 -6.91
CA ALA A 117 37.84 -13.44 -7.10
C ALA A 117 38.09 -14.89 -7.58
N ASP A 118 37.21 -15.83 -7.21
CA ASP A 118 37.23 -17.22 -7.70
C ASP A 118 36.71 -17.37 -9.15
N MET A 119 36.35 -16.27 -9.82
CA MET A 119 35.70 -16.24 -11.15
C MET A 119 36.60 -15.85 -12.34
N ILE A 120 37.88 -16.24 -12.36
CA ILE A 120 38.66 -16.18 -13.60
C ILE A 120 38.26 -17.37 -14.49
N GLY A 121 37.13 -17.23 -15.20
CA GLY A 121 36.56 -18.24 -16.10
C GLY A 121 35.08 -18.01 -16.42
N ILE A 122 34.76 -16.85 -16.98
CA ILE A 122 33.37 -16.45 -17.33
C ILE A 122 33.03 -17.00 -18.71
N ASP A 123 32.41 -18.18 -18.76
CA ASP A 123 31.86 -18.79 -20.00
C ASP A 123 30.45 -19.39 -19.81
N ASP A 124 29.86 -19.29 -18.62
CA ASP A 124 28.52 -19.82 -18.33
C ASP A 124 27.46 -18.70 -18.32
N PRO A 125 26.57 -18.63 -19.33
CA PRO A 125 25.48 -17.66 -19.38
C PRO A 125 24.57 -17.70 -18.16
N VAL A 126 24.41 -18.86 -17.52
CA VAL A 126 23.57 -19.02 -16.32
C VAL A 126 24.23 -18.34 -15.13
N ARG A 127 25.53 -18.55 -14.90
CA ARG A 127 26.27 -17.85 -13.84
C ARG A 127 26.29 -16.33 -14.04
N MET A 128 26.42 -15.89 -15.29
CA MET A 128 26.30 -14.46 -15.63
C MET A 128 24.92 -13.91 -15.27
N TYR A 129 23.85 -14.62 -15.61
CA TYR A 129 22.48 -14.24 -15.28
C TYR A 129 22.25 -14.17 -13.76
N LEU A 130 22.65 -15.20 -13.01
CA LEU A 130 22.53 -15.25 -11.55
C LEU A 130 23.28 -14.11 -10.86
N LYS A 131 24.48 -13.78 -11.36
CA LYS A 131 25.26 -12.63 -10.87
C LYS A 131 24.55 -11.30 -11.15
N GLU A 132 23.89 -11.16 -12.29
CA GLU A 132 23.20 -9.91 -12.65
C GLU A 132 21.90 -9.72 -11.86
N ILE A 133 21.07 -10.76 -11.72
CA ILE A 133 19.83 -10.66 -10.93
C ILE A 133 20.12 -10.49 -9.43
N GLY A 134 21.22 -11.07 -8.93
CA GLY A 134 21.62 -10.94 -7.52
C GLY A 134 22.04 -9.53 -7.11
N LYS A 135 22.24 -8.61 -8.07
CA LYS A 135 22.50 -7.19 -7.79
C LYS A 135 21.24 -6.42 -7.39
N VAL A 136 20.06 -6.93 -7.74
CA VAL A 136 18.78 -6.27 -7.46
C VAL A 136 18.22 -6.84 -6.17
N ALA A 137 18.14 -6.02 -5.14
CA ALA A 137 17.53 -6.42 -3.87
C ALA A 137 16.04 -6.73 -4.07
N LEU A 138 15.55 -7.71 -3.30
CA LEU A 138 14.13 -8.03 -3.27
C LEU A 138 13.32 -6.86 -2.73
N LEU A 139 12.09 -6.74 -3.21
CA LEU A 139 11.16 -5.71 -2.76
C LEU A 139 10.54 -6.11 -1.41
N THR A 140 10.25 -5.11 -0.60
CA THR A 140 9.36 -5.29 0.56
C THR A 140 7.90 -5.17 0.11
N ALA A 141 6.96 -5.73 0.88
CA ALA A 141 5.53 -5.61 0.58
C ALA A 141 5.07 -4.14 0.44
N GLU A 142 5.61 -3.22 1.24
CA GLU A 142 5.30 -1.79 1.14
C GLU A 142 5.83 -1.19 -0.18
N GLU A 143 6.98 -1.66 -0.68
CA GLU A 143 7.55 -1.22 -1.96
C GLU A 143 6.76 -1.75 -3.16
N GLU A 144 6.28 -2.98 -3.11
CA GLU A 144 5.39 -3.54 -4.12
C GLU A 144 4.11 -2.71 -4.24
N VAL A 145 3.51 -2.33 -3.10
CA VAL A 145 2.33 -1.46 -3.08
C VAL A 145 2.62 -0.09 -3.68
N VAL A 146 3.77 0.53 -3.34
CA VAL A 146 4.17 1.83 -3.92
C VAL A 146 4.32 1.71 -5.44
N LEU A 147 5.00 0.68 -5.94
CA LEU A 147 5.22 0.48 -7.37
C LEU A 147 3.91 0.22 -8.10
N ALA A 148 3.03 -0.61 -7.55
CA ALA A 148 1.71 -0.89 -8.12
C ALA A 148 0.86 0.39 -8.23
N LYS A 149 0.76 1.17 -7.15
CA LYS A 149 0.04 2.46 -7.15
C LYS A 149 0.66 3.47 -8.11
N ALA A 150 1.99 3.49 -8.25
CA ALA A 150 2.68 4.39 -9.17
C ALA A 150 2.40 4.03 -10.64
N ILE A 151 2.36 2.75 -10.98
CA ILE A 151 1.99 2.26 -12.32
C ILE A 151 0.53 2.64 -12.61
N GLU A 152 -0.39 2.33 -11.70
CA GLU A 152 -1.82 2.67 -11.85
C GLU A 152 -2.01 4.19 -12.01
N LEU A 153 -1.33 5.00 -11.19
CA LEU A 153 -1.36 6.45 -11.29
C LEU A 153 -0.85 6.93 -12.66
N GLY A 154 0.23 6.33 -13.17
CA GLY A 154 0.78 6.63 -14.48
C GLY A 154 -0.19 6.33 -15.61
N GLU A 155 -0.86 5.18 -15.58
CA GLU A 155 -1.89 4.78 -16.54
C GLU A 155 -3.10 5.73 -16.47
N GLN A 156 -3.59 6.04 -15.27
CA GLN A 156 -4.69 6.98 -15.07
C GLN A 156 -4.35 8.37 -15.60
N LEU A 157 -3.11 8.85 -15.42
CA LEU A 157 -2.69 10.16 -15.93
C LEU A 157 -2.70 10.24 -17.46
N VAL A 158 -2.60 9.12 -18.17
CA VAL A 158 -2.69 9.06 -19.63
C VAL A 158 -4.13 8.94 -20.10
N GLU A 159 -4.91 8.03 -19.50
CA GLU A 159 -6.26 7.70 -19.97
C GLU A 159 -7.33 8.65 -19.44
N ALA A 160 -7.23 9.04 -18.17
CA ALA A 160 -8.22 9.83 -17.46
C ALA A 160 -7.52 10.72 -16.41
N PRO A 161 -6.85 11.82 -16.83
CA PRO A 161 -5.99 12.62 -15.96
C PRO A 161 -6.66 13.08 -14.66
N TRP A 162 -7.96 13.40 -14.73
CA TRP A 162 -8.77 13.76 -13.56
C TRP A 162 -8.79 12.68 -12.47
N LYS A 163 -8.77 11.39 -12.84
CA LYS A 163 -8.70 10.27 -11.89
C LYS A 163 -7.33 10.22 -11.23
N GLY A 164 -6.27 10.34 -12.04
CA GLY A 164 -4.89 10.34 -11.55
C GLY A 164 -4.63 11.51 -10.59
N MET A 165 -5.19 12.68 -10.86
CA MET A 165 -5.07 13.84 -9.96
C MET A 165 -5.71 13.60 -8.60
N LEU A 166 -6.91 13.01 -8.56
CA LEU A 166 -7.56 12.66 -7.31
C LEU A 166 -6.81 11.54 -6.56
N ALA A 167 -6.30 10.55 -7.29
CA ALA A 167 -5.50 9.46 -6.72
C ALA A 167 -4.20 9.99 -6.09
N LEU A 168 -3.47 10.87 -6.79
CA LEU A 168 -2.29 11.54 -6.26
C LEU A 168 -2.62 12.36 -5.02
N HIS A 169 -3.71 13.16 -5.07
CA HIS A 169 -4.20 13.92 -3.92
C HIS A 169 -4.44 13.01 -2.71
N HIS A 170 -5.16 11.90 -2.84
CA HIS A 170 -5.39 11.02 -1.70
C HIS A 170 -4.11 10.34 -1.19
N TRP A 171 -3.23 9.91 -2.10
CA TRP A 171 -1.96 9.27 -1.73
C TRP A 171 -1.07 10.21 -0.91
N THR A 172 -0.98 11.47 -1.29
CA THR A 172 -0.17 12.47 -0.58
C THR A 172 -0.88 13.03 0.65
N LEU A 173 -2.22 13.11 0.66
CA LEU A 173 -2.99 13.64 1.79
C LEU A 173 -2.86 12.74 3.02
N TYR A 174 -2.96 11.44 2.81
CA TYR A 174 -2.88 10.44 3.89
C TYR A 174 -1.47 9.91 4.12
N ASP A 175 -0.50 10.37 3.33
CA ASP A 175 0.90 9.95 3.39
C ASP A 175 1.05 8.41 3.45
N THR A 176 0.27 7.69 2.64
CA THR A 176 0.34 6.22 2.61
C THR A 176 1.71 5.76 2.10
N GLU A 177 2.19 4.63 2.62
CA GLU A 177 3.56 4.11 2.40
C GLU A 177 4.67 5.10 2.80
N ARG A 178 4.43 5.88 3.86
CA ARG A 178 5.35 6.89 4.40
C ARG A 178 6.75 6.35 4.64
N LYS A 179 6.87 5.14 5.22
CA LYS A 179 8.17 4.60 5.63
C LYS A 179 9.03 4.36 4.42
N THR A 180 8.49 3.69 3.41
CA THR A 180 9.17 3.44 2.13
C THR A 180 9.52 4.75 1.43
N ARG A 181 8.57 5.69 1.32
CA ARG A 181 8.79 6.98 0.65
C ARG A 181 9.79 7.89 1.36
N THR A 182 9.93 7.76 2.68
CA THR A 182 10.92 8.51 3.47
C THR A 182 12.32 7.94 3.26
N GLN A 183 12.44 6.61 3.28
CA GLN A 183 13.72 5.90 3.16
C GLN A 183 14.27 5.89 1.74
N LYS A 184 13.41 5.78 0.73
CA LYS A 184 13.77 5.67 -0.69
C LYS A 184 13.32 6.93 -1.46
N PRO A 185 14.23 7.89 -1.72
CA PRO A 185 13.89 9.15 -2.36
C PRO A 185 13.22 9.01 -3.74
N GLN A 186 13.51 7.94 -4.48
CA GLN A 186 12.90 7.64 -5.78
C GLN A 186 11.39 7.38 -5.73
N HIS A 187 10.84 7.06 -4.54
CA HIS A 187 9.41 6.85 -4.36
C HIS A 187 8.67 8.11 -3.88
N ARG A 188 9.35 9.26 -3.77
CA ARG A 188 8.70 10.50 -3.35
C ARG A 188 7.77 11.03 -4.43
N LEU A 189 6.64 11.58 -3.99
CA LEU A 189 5.65 12.23 -4.82
C LEU A 189 5.72 13.74 -4.59
N PRO A 190 6.44 14.50 -5.44
CA PRO A 190 6.73 15.92 -5.17
C PRO A 190 5.53 16.84 -5.39
N PHE A 191 4.50 16.40 -6.12
CA PHE A 191 3.38 17.24 -6.56
C PHE A 191 2.12 17.14 -5.69
N GLY A 192 2.29 16.81 -4.40
CA GLY A 192 1.16 16.66 -3.48
C GLY A 192 0.40 17.96 -3.26
N ASP A 193 1.12 19.05 -2.99
CA ASP A 193 0.51 20.36 -2.74
C ASP A 193 -0.27 20.89 -3.96
N GLU A 194 0.28 20.70 -5.16
CA GLU A 194 -0.35 21.02 -6.42
C GLU A 194 -1.58 20.17 -6.68
N ALA A 195 -1.53 18.86 -6.41
CA ALA A 195 -2.69 17.98 -6.51
C ALA A 195 -3.81 18.42 -5.56
N HIS A 196 -3.47 18.73 -4.30
CA HIS A 196 -4.43 19.24 -3.32
C HIS A 196 -5.07 20.56 -3.75
N ALA A 197 -4.26 21.49 -4.26
CA ALA A 197 -4.73 22.78 -4.75
C ALA A 197 -5.65 22.63 -5.96
N LEU A 198 -5.32 21.72 -6.87
CA LEU A 198 -6.11 21.47 -8.06
C LEU A 198 -7.45 20.81 -7.74
N VAL A 199 -7.48 19.80 -6.86
CA VAL A 199 -8.75 19.19 -6.39
C VAL A 199 -9.65 20.24 -5.75
N ARG A 200 -9.10 21.10 -4.88
CA ARG A 200 -9.87 22.22 -4.29
C ARG A 200 -10.40 23.18 -5.34
N SER A 201 -9.59 23.52 -6.34
CA SER A 201 -9.95 24.47 -7.39
C SER A 201 -11.03 23.90 -8.32
N ALA A 202 -10.91 22.63 -8.70
CA ALA A 202 -11.89 21.93 -9.53
C ALA A 202 -13.24 21.81 -8.83
N LEU A 203 -13.27 21.39 -7.55
CA LEU A 203 -14.50 21.34 -6.77
C LEU A 203 -15.11 22.74 -6.59
N GLY A 204 -14.27 23.78 -6.45
CA GLY A 204 -14.71 25.17 -6.30
C GLY A 204 -15.10 25.89 -7.60
N ALA A 205 -14.89 25.27 -8.76
CA ALA A 205 -15.19 25.87 -10.05
C ALA A 205 -16.69 26.05 -10.25
N GLY A 206 -17.09 27.14 -10.92
CA GLY A 206 -18.52 27.40 -11.19
C GLY A 206 -19.20 26.30 -11.99
N GLU A 207 -18.45 25.60 -12.84
CA GLU A 207 -18.92 24.48 -13.67
C GLU A 207 -19.19 23.20 -12.86
N ALA A 208 -18.64 23.08 -11.65
CA ALA A 208 -18.93 21.99 -10.74
C ALA A 208 -20.20 22.23 -9.90
N ALA A 209 -20.76 23.45 -9.91
CA ALA A 209 -21.84 23.85 -9.00
C ALA A 209 -23.08 22.94 -9.11
N GLU A 210 -23.41 22.47 -10.31
CA GLU A 210 -24.56 21.57 -10.55
C GLU A 210 -24.35 20.14 -10.05
N LEU A 211 -23.12 19.73 -9.76
CA LEU A 211 -22.79 18.39 -9.26
C LEU A 211 -23.13 18.24 -7.77
N PHE A 212 -23.27 19.34 -7.03
CA PHE A 212 -23.56 19.30 -5.60
C PHE A 212 -25.07 19.14 -5.36
N VAL A 213 -25.54 17.91 -5.50
CA VAL A 213 -26.93 17.49 -5.27
C VAL A 213 -27.08 16.70 -3.96
N PRO A 214 -28.29 16.58 -3.39
CA PRO A 214 -28.51 15.73 -2.23
C PRO A 214 -27.96 14.32 -2.45
N SER A 215 -27.25 13.80 -1.45
CA SER A 215 -26.67 12.47 -1.51
C SER A 215 -27.77 11.39 -1.62
N PRO A 216 -27.47 10.24 -2.23
CA PRO A 216 -28.37 9.08 -2.14
C PRO A 216 -28.44 8.57 -0.68
N ASP A 217 -29.39 7.68 -0.41
CA ASP A 217 -29.43 6.94 0.85
C ASP A 217 -28.40 5.79 0.80
N PHE A 218 -27.34 5.92 1.58
CA PHE A 218 -26.28 4.92 1.70
C PHE A 218 -26.65 3.75 2.63
N HIS A 219 -27.86 3.74 3.21
CA HIS A 219 -28.35 2.70 4.10
C HIS A 219 -27.41 2.37 5.27
N LEU A 220 -26.75 3.39 5.85
CA LEU A 220 -25.70 3.24 6.87
C LEU A 220 -26.16 2.49 8.13
N VAL A 221 -27.45 2.56 8.47
CA VAL A 221 -28.03 1.79 9.60
C VAL A 221 -28.00 0.29 9.31
N LYS A 222 -28.33 -0.11 8.07
CA LYS A 222 -28.23 -1.50 7.63
C LYS A 222 -26.77 -1.93 7.55
N ALA A 223 -25.92 -1.07 7.00
CA ALA A 223 -24.49 -1.33 6.87
C ALA A 223 -23.77 -1.49 8.23
N ALA A 224 -24.35 -1.00 9.33
CA ALA A 224 -23.80 -1.12 10.67
C ALA A 224 -24.19 -2.41 11.43
N ARG A 225 -25.10 -3.24 10.90
CA ARG A 225 -25.67 -4.38 11.66
C ARG A 225 -24.66 -5.50 11.92
N ASP A 226 -23.84 -5.80 10.92
CA ASP A 226 -22.95 -6.98 10.92
C ASP A 226 -21.47 -6.59 11.11
N VAL A 227 -21.21 -5.32 11.45
CA VAL A 227 -19.87 -4.77 11.66
C VAL A 227 -19.28 -5.29 12.97
N GLN A 228 -18.08 -5.85 12.88
CA GLN A 228 -17.35 -6.41 14.01
C GLN A 228 -16.40 -5.38 14.61
N SER A 229 -15.67 -4.67 13.75
CA SER A 229 -14.65 -3.69 14.12
C SER A 229 -15.26 -2.44 14.75
N ASP A 230 -14.75 -2.06 15.94
CA ASP A 230 -15.14 -0.80 16.58
C ASP A 230 -14.70 0.42 15.75
N GLY A 231 -13.57 0.33 15.05
CA GLY A 231 -13.12 1.35 14.10
C GLY A 231 -14.12 1.56 12.96
N THR A 232 -14.62 0.46 12.39
CA THR A 232 -15.65 0.52 11.33
C THR A 232 -16.96 1.13 11.85
N LYS A 233 -17.36 0.84 13.10
CA LYS A 233 -18.55 1.48 13.73
C LYS A 233 -18.36 2.99 13.88
N ASP A 234 -17.16 3.43 14.25
CA ASP A 234 -16.85 4.86 14.37
C ASP A 234 -16.85 5.56 13.02
N LEU A 235 -16.29 4.94 11.98
CA LEU A 235 -16.35 5.45 10.61
C LEU A 235 -17.80 5.57 10.12
N LEU A 236 -18.66 4.58 10.35
CA LEU A 236 -20.07 4.69 9.97
C LEU A 236 -20.79 5.86 10.67
N ARG A 237 -20.45 6.14 11.94
CA ARG A 237 -20.98 7.31 12.66
C ARG A 237 -20.45 8.62 12.10
N GLU A 238 -19.17 8.67 11.74
CA GLU A 238 -18.54 9.83 11.13
C GLU A 238 -19.12 10.10 9.73
N GLY A 239 -19.19 9.09 8.87
CA GLY A 239 -19.81 9.17 7.55
C GLY A 239 -21.24 9.69 7.62
N LYS A 240 -22.04 9.21 8.58
CA LYS A 240 -23.40 9.74 8.82
C LYS A 240 -23.40 11.24 9.13
N LYS A 241 -22.45 11.72 9.94
CA LYS A 241 -22.34 13.15 10.29
C LYS A 241 -21.88 13.97 9.09
N LEU A 242 -20.89 13.51 8.33
CA LEU A 242 -20.37 14.20 7.16
C LEU A 242 -21.44 14.31 6.07
N VAL A 243 -22.14 13.21 5.76
CA VAL A 243 -23.24 13.19 4.78
C VAL A 243 -24.36 14.15 5.20
N ALA A 244 -24.74 14.18 6.49
CA ALA A 244 -25.73 15.14 6.98
C ALA A 244 -25.26 16.59 6.81
N ALA A 245 -24.03 16.90 7.21
CA ALA A 245 -23.46 18.24 7.09
C ALA A 245 -23.32 18.71 5.63
N TYR A 246 -23.03 17.79 4.71
CA TYR A 246 -23.05 18.06 3.28
C TYR A 246 -24.44 18.37 2.76
N ASN A 247 -25.43 17.53 3.07
CA ASN A 247 -26.80 17.71 2.61
C ASN A 247 -27.46 19.01 3.11
N GLU A 248 -26.97 19.60 4.20
CA GLU A 248 -27.40 20.92 4.66
C GLU A 248 -26.92 22.07 3.77
N LYS A 249 -25.78 21.92 3.08
CA LYS A 249 -25.07 23.02 2.42
C LYS A 249 -24.90 22.86 0.92
N LEU A 250 -24.78 21.62 0.44
CA LEU A 250 -24.65 21.23 -0.97
C LEU A 250 -23.62 22.09 -1.71
N ASN A 251 -22.40 22.16 -1.17
CA ASN A 251 -21.35 23.01 -1.70
C ASN A 251 -19.96 22.36 -1.57
N PRO A 252 -18.94 22.91 -2.26
CA PRO A 252 -17.60 22.31 -2.31
C PRO A 252 -16.95 22.16 -0.94
N VAL A 253 -17.14 23.16 -0.07
CA VAL A 253 -16.54 23.21 1.28
C VAL A 253 -17.11 22.10 2.17
N ALA A 254 -18.40 21.80 2.04
CA ALA A 254 -19.04 20.72 2.78
C ALA A 254 -18.80 19.34 2.14
N PHE A 255 -18.56 19.30 0.83
CA PHE A 255 -18.30 18.07 0.09
C PHE A 255 -16.86 17.55 0.26
N GLN A 256 -15.87 18.44 0.25
CA GLN A 256 -14.46 18.04 0.30
C GLN A 256 -14.11 17.12 1.48
N PRO A 257 -14.58 17.37 2.71
CA PRO A 257 -14.37 16.44 3.82
C PRO A 257 -14.91 15.03 3.55
N ILE A 258 -15.99 14.88 2.77
CA ILE A 258 -16.54 13.55 2.43
C ILE A 258 -15.61 12.80 1.50
N VAL A 259 -15.19 13.39 0.38
CA VAL A 259 -14.37 12.67 -0.61
C VAL A 259 -13.02 12.26 -0.02
N ASP A 260 -12.39 13.15 0.74
CA ASP A 260 -11.13 12.87 1.44
C ASP A 260 -11.37 11.73 2.44
N TRP A 261 -12.31 11.90 3.37
CA TRP A 261 -12.61 10.92 4.41
C TRP A 261 -13.02 9.56 3.85
N ALA A 262 -13.81 9.52 2.78
CA ALA A 262 -14.31 8.28 2.21
C ALA A 262 -13.17 7.44 1.62
N PHE A 263 -12.15 8.06 1.04
CA PHE A 263 -10.92 7.36 0.66
C PHE A 263 -10.28 6.70 1.87
N PHE A 264 -10.04 7.45 2.94
CA PHE A 264 -9.44 6.90 4.16
C PHE A 264 -10.28 5.79 4.77
N ALA A 265 -11.60 5.97 4.84
CA ALA A 265 -12.51 5.01 5.44
C ALA A 265 -12.41 3.62 4.80
N VAL A 266 -12.19 3.52 3.49
CA VAL A 266 -12.12 2.24 2.78
C VAL A 266 -10.69 1.77 2.47
N HIS A 267 -9.66 2.58 2.77
CA HIS A 267 -8.24 2.27 2.55
C HIS A 267 -7.39 2.37 3.85
N ASN A 268 -8.02 2.22 5.01
CA ASN A 268 -7.34 2.29 6.32
C ASN A 268 -6.66 0.98 6.76
N GLY A 269 -6.80 -0.10 5.98
CA GLY A 269 -6.26 -1.44 6.29
C GLY A 269 -7.19 -2.34 7.11
N ASP A 270 -8.34 -1.85 7.56
CA ASP A 270 -9.39 -2.66 8.20
C ASP A 270 -10.27 -3.32 7.11
N LEU A 271 -10.27 -4.65 7.06
CA LEU A 271 -11.06 -5.43 6.11
C LEU A 271 -12.56 -5.19 6.27
N ASP A 272 -13.03 -5.03 7.51
CA ASP A 272 -14.45 -4.77 7.81
C ASP A 272 -14.88 -3.42 7.24
N SER A 273 -14.01 -2.40 7.33
CA SER A 273 -14.27 -1.09 6.72
C SER A 273 -14.20 -1.14 5.20
N ARG A 274 -13.19 -1.82 4.64
CA ARG A 274 -12.98 -1.95 3.20
C ARG A 274 -14.17 -2.61 2.50
N ASP A 275 -14.73 -3.64 3.12
CA ASP A 275 -15.80 -4.46 2.53
C ASP A 275 -17.20 -3.96 2.98
N ASN A 276 -17.26 -2.93 3.83
CA ASN A 276 -18.53 -2.35 4.27
C ASN A 276 -19.26 -1.67 3.11
N ILE A 277 -20.44 -2.18 2.79
CA ILE A 277 -21.28 -1.66 1.69
C ILE A 277 -21.63 -0.18 1.82
N GLY A 278 -21.78 0.35 3.04
CA GLY A 278 -22.16 1.74 3.27
C GLY A 278 -20.98 2.69 3.06
N LEU A 279 -19.80 2.33 3.57
CA LEU A 279 -18.57 3.10 3.36
C LEU A 279 -18.16 3.08 1.90
N ARG A 280 -18.26 1.91 1.23
CA ARG A 280 -18.01 1.79 -0.22
C ARG A 280 -18.99 2.61 -1.05
N ALA A 281 -20.27 2.60 -0.71
CA ALA A 281 -21.25 3.42 -1.42
C ALA A 281 -20.97 4.93 -1.31
N ILE A 282 -20.51 5.42 -0.14
CA ILE A 282 -20.09 6.82 -0.01
C ILE A 282 -18.85 7.10 -0.86
N TRP A 283 -17.85 6.21 -0.80
CA TRP A 283 -16.62 6.35 -1.58
C TRP A 283 -16.91 6.42 -3.08
N ASP A 284 -17.61 5.43 -3.61
CA ASP A 284 -17.93 5.34 -5.04
C ASP A 284 -18.76 6.54 -5.49
N TRP A 285 -19.81 6.93 -4.73
CA TRP A 285 -20.61 8.11 -5.06
C TRP A 285 -19.77 9.40 -5.05
N SER A 286 -19.02 9.66 -3.98
CA SER A 286 -18.24 10.89 -3.85
C SER A 286 -17.23 11.04 -4.99
N ARG A 287 -16.66 9.93 -5.44
CA ARG A 287 -15.66 9.91 -6.49
C ARG A 287 -16.28 9.98 -7.88
N GLU A 288 -17.18 9.05 -8.21
CA GLU A 288 -17.68 8.87 -9.57
C GLU A 288 -18.73 9.92 -9.97
N GLU A 289 -19.57 10.36 -9.02
CA GLU A 289 -20.69 11.26 -9.34
C GLU A 289 -20.35 12.74 -9.14
N VAL A 290 -19.30 13.04 -8.36
CA VAL A 290 -18.98 14.44 -8.00
C VAL A 290 -17.52 14.79 -8.30
N ALA A 291 -16.55 14.12 -7.66
CA ALA A 291 -15.15 14.53 -7.76
C ALA A 291 -14.56 14.34 -9.16
N TYR A 292 -14.80 13.19 -9.79
CA TYR A 292 -14.33 12.91 -11.15
C TYR A 292 -14.96 13.85 -12.18
N PRO A 293 -16.30 14.04 -12.25
CA PRO A 293 -16.89 15.00 -13.18
C PRO A 293 -16.41 16.44 -12.94
N ALA A 294 -16.21 16.85 -11.68
CA ALA A 294 -15.71 18.19 -11.36
C ALA A 294 -14.27 18.39 -11.88
N LEU A 295 -13.40 17.40 -11.66
CA LEU A 295 -12.01 17.43 -12.13
C LEU A 295 -11.92 17.31 -13.65
N GLU A 296 -12.73 16.45 -14.27
CA GLU A 296 -12.78 16.26 -15.72
C GLU A 296 -13.15 17.58 -16.41
N ARG A 297 -14.22 18.24 -15.96
CA ARG A 297 -14.64 19.56 -16.48
C ARG A 297 -13.59 20.65 -16.27
N TYR A 298 -12.83 20.58 -15.19
CA TYR A 298 -11.80 21.58 -14.88
C TYR A 298 -10.54 21.42 -15.74
N VAL A 299 -10.24 20.19 -16.16
CA VAL A 299 -9.01 19.85 -16.90
C VAL A 299 -9.22 19.86 -18.42
N LEU A 300 -10.44 19.60 -18.91
CA LEU A 300 -10.81 19.58 -20.34
C LEU A 300 -11.41 20.91 -20.80
#